data_AF-O08776-F1
#
_entry.id   AF-O08776-F1
#
_cell.length_a   1.000
_cell.length_b   1.000
_cell.length_c   1.000
_cell.angle_alpha   90.00
_cell.angle_beta   90.00
_cell.angle_gamma   90.00
#
_symmetry.space_group_name_H-M   'P 1'
#
loop_
_entity.id
_entity.type
_entity.pdbx_description
1 polymer ?
#
loop_
_entity_poly.entity_id
_entity_poly.type
_entity_poly.pdbx_seq_one_letter_code
_entity_poly.pdbx_strand_id
1 'polypeptide(L)'
;MATALGFRCLYRTRPATLGRYVDRLWRSPSRGHRLSPADDELYQRTRISLLQNEFPQAVYIDSYNSRGFTINGNRVFGPCALLPQTVVQWNVGSHQDITEESFSIFWMLEPRIEIVVVGTGNKTERLHSQVLQAMRQRGIAVEIQDTPNACATFNFLCHEGRVTGAALIPPPGETALASSGQTTE
;
A
#
# COMPACT_ATOMS: atom_id res chain seq x y z
N MET A 1 -11.37 10.90 48.15
CA MET A 1 -10.11 10.13 48.14
C MET A 1 -9.93 9.47 46.76
N ALA A 2 -9.48 10.23 45.76
CA ALA A 2 -9.44 9.76 44.37
C ALA A 2 -8.19 8.88 44.13
N THR A 3 -8.42 7.60 43.91
CA THR A 3 -7.43 6.55 43.66
C THR A 3 -6.76 6.70 42.29
N ALA A 4 -5.44 6.83 42.29
CA ALA A 4 -4.57 6.92 41.12
C ALA A 4 -4.40 5.56 40.44
N LEU A 5 -4.71 5.48 39.15
CA LEU A 5 -4.36 4.36 38.27
C LEU A 5 -3.03 4.66 37.55
N GLY A 6 -1.93 4.15 38.10
CA GLY A 6 -0.60 4.20 37.49
C GLY A 6 -0.39 3.04 36.53
N PHE A 7 -0.33 3.33 35.23
CA PHE A 7 0.10 2.36 34.21
C PHE A 7 1.62 2.26 34.18
N ARG A 8 2.17 1.15 34.71
CA ARG A 8 3.59 0.79 34.62
C ARG A 8 3.88 0.15 33.26
N CYS A 9 4.64 0.85 32.42
CA CYS A 9 5.19 0.33 31.17
C CYS A 9 6.58 -0.28 31.46
N LEU A 10 6.69 -1.61 31.50
CA LEU A 10 7.95 -2.34 31.74
C LEU A 10 8.57 -2.78 30.41
N TYR A 11 9.29 -1.88 29.73
CA TYR A 11 10.17 -2.27 28.63
C TYR A 11 11.53 -2.68 29.21
N ARG A 12 11.75 -4.00 29.27
CA ARG A 12 13.02 -4.63 29.66
C ARG A 12 13.91 -4.73 28.42
N THR A 13 14.68 -3.68 28.13
CA THR A 13 15.74 -3.74 27.11
C THR A 13 16.99 -4.38 27.72
N ARG A 14 17.42 -5.49 27.12
CA ARG A 14 18.54 -6.33 27.54
C ARG A 14 19.80 -5.83 26.83
N PRO A 15 20.90 -5.48 27.52
CA PRO A 15 22.12 -5.04 26.86
C PRO A 15 22.86 -6.26 26.30
N ALA A 16 22.87 -6.42 24.99
CA ALA A 16 23.76 -7.34 24.30
C ALA A 16 25.11 -6.64 24.12
N THR A 17 26.06 -7.03 24.94
CA THR A 17 27.48 -6.75 24.77
C THR A 17 28.10 -7.82 23.86
N LEU A 18 29.25 -7.45 23.30
CA LEU A 18 30.27 -8.29 22.69
C LEU A 18 30.19 -8.54 21.17
N GLY A 19 31.29 -8.20 20.52
CA GLY A 19 31.91 -9.15 19.60
C GLY A 19 32.21 -8.62 18.21
N ARG A 20 33.37 -7.95 18.08
CA ARG A 20 34.11 -7.80 16.83
C ARG A 20 34.10 -9.10 16.02
N TYR A 21 33.53 -9.09 14.82
CA TYR A 21 33.89 -10.04 13.77
C TYR A 21 34.00 -9.27 12.45
N VAL A 22 35.13 -8.59 12.29
CA VAL A 22 35.56 -7.96 11.04
C VAL A 22 36.55 -8.90 10.38
N ASP A 23 36.35 -9.09 9.08
CA ASP A 23 37.29 -9.58 8.08
C ASP A 23 37.97 -10.92 8.34
N ARG A 24 37.28 -11.98 7.93
CA ARG A 24 37.92 -12.99 7.10
C ARG A 24 36.87 -13.80 6.38
N LEU A 25 37.15 -14.10 5.11
CA LEU A 25 36.49 -15.06 4.22
C LEU A 25 35.74 -14.46 3.01
N TRP A 26 36.29 -13.42 2.39
CA TRP A 26 36.32 -13.41 0.93
C TRP A 26 37.32 -14.47 0.46
N ARG A 27 36.97 -15.76 0.60
CA ARG A 27 37.65 -16.83 -0.13
C ARG A 27 37.09 -16.83 -1.54
N SER A 28 37.89 -16.41 -2.52
CA SER A 28 37.58 -16.61 -3.94
C SER A 28 37.25 -18.08 -4.17
N PRO A 29 36.05 -18.43 -4.65
CA PRO A 29 35.65 -19.82 -4.81
C PRO A 29 36.54 -20.51 -5.85
N SER A 30 37.41 -21.40 -5.37
CA SER A 30 38.22 -22.30 -6.18
C SER A 30 37.29 -23.33 -6.81
N ARG A 31 37.13 -23.26 -8.14
CA ARG A 31 36.26 -24.09 -8.97
C ARG A 31 36.80 -25.52 -9.04
N GLY A 32 36.64 -26.26 -7.95
CA GLY A 32 36.93 -27.68 -7.87
C GLY A 32 35.73 -28.48 -8.34
N HIS A 33 35.70 -28.83 -9.63
CA HIS A 33 35.38 -30.15 -10.17
C HIS A 33 35.05 -30.01 -11.65
N ARG A 34 35.71 -30.89 -12.41
CA ARG A 34 35.63 -31.05 -13.85
C ARG A 34 34.29 -31.71 -14.18
N LEU A 35 33.23 -30.92 -14.26
CA LEU A 35 31.98 -31.35 -14.87
C LEU A 35 32.22 -31.45 -16.37
N SER A 36 31.99 -32.64 -16.92
CA SER A 36 32.01 -32.81 -18.36
C SER A 36 30.69 -32.25 -18.92
N PRO A 37 30.65 -31.66 -20.12
CA PRO A 37 29.40 -31.17 -20.70
C PRO A 37 28.30 -32.24 -20.86
N ALA A 38 28.66 -33.54 -20.79
CA ALA A 38 27.68 -34.62 -20.78
C ALA A 38 26.96 -34.77 -19.42
N ASP A 39 27.51 -34.22 -18.34
CA ASP A 39 26.86 -34.12 -17.03
C ASP A 39 25.80 -33.01 -17.00
N ASP A 40 25.66 -32.22 -18.08
CA ASP A 40 24.69 -31.12 -18.17
C ASP A 40 23.23 -31.61 -18.27
N GLU A 41 22.97 -32.87 -18.64
CA GLU A 41 21.60 -33.40 -18.67
C GLU A 41 20.99 -33.61 -17.27
N LEU A 42 21.84 -33.67 -16.23
CA LEU A 42 21.43 -33.79 -14.83
C LEU A 42 21.56 -32.48 -14.05
N TYR A 43 21.86 -31.35 -14.71
CA TYR A 43 21.70 -30.04 -14.10
C TYR A 43 20.22 -29.73 -13.91
N GLN A 44 19.64 -30.38 -12.89
CA GLN A 44 18.40 -30.01 -12.24
C GLN A 44 18.61 -28.64 -11.62
N ARG A 45 18.49 -27.61 -12.45
CA ARG A 45 18.43 -26.22 -12.03
C ARG A 45 17.34 -26.13 -10.97
N THR A 46 17.65 -25.54 -9.82
CA THR A 46 16.66 -25.30 -8.76
C THR A 46 15.47 -24.55 -9.36
N ARG A 47 14.36 -25.25 -9.58
CA ARG A 47 13.12 -24.66 -10.10
C ARG A 47 12.23 -24.35 -8.90
N ILE A 48 12.03 -23.07 -8.63
CA ILE A 48 11.02 -22.62 -7.70
C ILE A 48 9.70 -22.61 -8.49
N SER A 49 8.84 -23.58 -8.24
CA SER A 49 7.44 -23.50 -8.68
C SER A 49 6.69 -22.73 -7.61
N LEU A 50 6.46 -21.44 -7.85
CA LEU A 50 5.52 -20.66 -7.04
C LEU A 50 4.13 -21.27 -7.25
N LEU A 51 3.66 -22.03 -6.27
CA LEU A 51 2.28 -22.45 -6.19
C LEU A 51 1.46 -21.20 -5.90
N GLN A 52 0.90 -20.58 -6.94
CA GLN A 52 -0.04 -19.47 -6.79
C GLN A 52 -1.21 -19.99 -5.96
N ASN A 53 -1.28 -19.56 -4.70
CA ASN A 53 -2.49 -19.73 -3.91
C ASN A 53 -3.58 -18.96 -4.67
N GLU A 54 -4.67 -19.64 -5.04
CA GLU A 54 -5.82 -19.08 -5.73
C GLU A 54 -6.51 -18.05 -4.82
N PHE A 55 -5.89 -16.87 -4.65
CA PHE A 55 -6.57 -15.74 -4.06
C PHE A 55 -7.60 -15.28 -5.10
N PRO A 56 -8.91 -15.27 -4.77
CA PRO A 56 -9.93 -14.76 -5.67
C PRO A 56 -9.49 -13.36 -6.12
N GLN A 57 -9.40 -13.16 -7.44
CA GLN A 57 -8.80 -12.01 -8.13
C GLN A 57 -8.85 -10.73 -7.29
N ALA A 58 -7.78 -10.50 -6.52
CA ALA A 58 -7.71 -9.35 -5.64
C ALA A 58 -7.76 -8.08 -6.50
N VAL A 59 -8.41 -7.04 -5.99
CA VAL A 59 -8.43 -5.74 -6.65
C VAL A 59 -7.00 -5.19 -6.68
N TYR A 60 -6.48 -4.90 -7.88
CA TYR A 60 -5.13 -4.39 -8.08
C TYR A 60 -5.15 -3.12 -8.94
N ILE A 61 -4.37 -2.12 -8.56
CA ILE A 61 -4.30 -0.84 -9.28
C ILE A 61 -3.16 -0.93 -10.31
N ASP A 62 -3.50 -0.90 -11.59
CA ASP A 62 -2.53 -0.97 -12.69
C ASP A 62 -1.89 0.39 -12.97
N SER A 63 -2.72 1.44 -13.03
CA SER A 63 -2.29 2.80 -13.37
C SER A 63 -3.29 3.84 -12.88
N TYR A 64 -2.87 5.09 -12.82
CA TYR A 64 -3.71 6.24 -12.51
C TYR A 64 -3.39 7.40 -13.44
N ASN A 65 -4.35 8.31 -13.59
CA ASN A 65 -4.19 9.57 -14.30
C ASN A 65 -5.10 10.62 -13.65
N SER A 66 -5.14 11.82 -14.23
CA SER A 66 -5.95 12.93 -13.71
C SER A 66 -7.46 12.72 -13.75
N ARG A 67 -7.93 11.74 -14.53
CA ARG A 67 -9.35 11.39 -14.66
C ARG A 67 -9.76 10.22 -13.77
N GLY A 68 -8.82 9.44 -13.23
CA GLY A 68 -9.15 8.26 -12.44
C GLY A 68 -8.08 7.16 -12.51
N PHE A 69 -8.53 5.91 -12.40
CA PHE A 69 -7.70 4.74 -12.17
C PHE A 69 -7.98 3.64 -13.20
N THR A 70 -6.98 2.80 -13.47
CA THR A 70 -7.15 1.53 -14.15
C THR A 70 -6.93 0.43 -13.12
N ILE A 71 -7.96 -0.38 -12.89
CA ILE A 71 -8.00 -1.41 -11.85
C ILE A 71 -8.38 -2.73 -12.49
N ASN A 72 -7.49 -3.73 -12.41
CA ASN A 72 -7.64 -5.01 -13.09
C ASN A 72 -8.04 -4.86 -14.58
N GLY A 73 -7.43 -3.90 -15.28
CA GLY A 73 -7.71 -3.54 -16.68
C GLY A 73 -8.94 -2.67 -16.91
N ASN A 74 -9.80 -2.47 -15.90
CA ASN A 74 -11.02 -1.66 -16.01
C ASN A 74 -10.76 -0.19 -15.65
N ARG A 75 -11.30 0.74 -16.45
CA ARG A 75 -11.16 2.17 -16.20
C ARG A 75 -12.26 2.65 -15.25
N VAL A 76 -11.85 3.25 -14.14
CA VAL A 76 -12.73 3.86 -13.14
C VAL A 76 -12.47 5.36 -13.11
N PHE A 77 -13.51 6.14 -13.37
CA PHE A 77 -13.42 7.59 -13.44
C PHE A 77 -13.75 8.25 -12.11
N GLY A 78 -12.96 9.27 -11.77
CA GLY A 78 -13.10 10.05 -10.56
C GLY A 78 -12.60 9.33 -9.29
N PRO A 79 -12.95 9.87 -8.12
CA PRO A 79 -12.64 9.25 -6.85
C PRO A 79 -13.35 7.90 -6.68
N CYS A 80 -12.63 6.93 -6.12
CA CYS A 80 -13.14 5.57 -5.94
C CYS A 80 -12.70 4.96 -4.60
N ALA A 81 -13.51 4.04 -4.09
CA ALA A 81 -13.18 3.21 -2.96
C ALA A 81 -12.97 1.77 -3.45
N LEU A 82 -11.81 1.21 -3.11
CA LEU A 82 -11.43 -0.16 -3.36
C LEU A 82 -11.73 -0.98 -2.12
N LEU A 83 -12.49 -2.04 -2.32
CA LEU A 83 -12.82 -3.06 -1.34
C LEU A 83 -12.13 -4.36 -1.78
N PRO A 84 -11.95 -5.36 -0.89
CA PRO A 84 -11.22 -6.58 -1.23
C PRO A 84 -11.63 -7.28 -2.54
N GLN A 85 -12.91 -7.19 -2.91
CA GLN A 85 -13.48 -7.86 -4.09
C GLN A 85 -14.31 -6.93 -4.99
N THR A 86 -14.27 -5.62 -4.77
CA THR A 86 -15.15 -4.69 -5.49
C THR A 86 -14.56 -3.29 -5.54
N VAL A 87 -14.89 -2.58 -6.61
CA VAL A 87 -14.60 -1.16 -6.76
C VAL A 87 -15.92 -0.40 -6.79
N VAL A 88 -16.03 0.66 -5.99
CA VAL A 88 -17.18 1.57 -6.00
C VAL A 88 -16.72 3.01 -6.21
N GLN A 89 -17.58 3.83 -6.81
CA GLN A 89 -17.33 5.27 -6.86
C GLN A 89 -17.45 5.87 -5.46
N TRP A 90 -16.57 6.82 -5.16
CA TRP A 90 -16.51 7.47 -3.86
C TRP A 90 -17.01 8.90 -3.98
N ASN A 91 -18.08 9.21 -3.25
CA ASN A 91 -18.76 10.51 -3.35
C ASN A 91 -18.04 11.58 -2.51
N VAL A 92 -16.84 11.98 -2.94
CA VAL A 92 -16.07 13.10 -2.39
C VAL A 92 -15.46 13.89 -3.54
N GLY A 93 -15.45 15.22 -3.47
CA GLY A 93 -14.83 16.05 -4.52
C GLY A 93 -13.33 16.25 -4.27
N SER A 94 -12.96 16.43 -3.01
CA SER A 94 -11.61 16.74 -2.56
C SER A 94 -11.34 16.14 -1.18
N HIS A 95 -10.12 16.27 -0.68
CA HIS A 95 -9.76 15.83 0.67
C HIS A 95 -10.55 16.55 1.78
N GLN A 96 -11.12 17.73 1.49
CA GLN A 96 -11.91 18.52 2.46
C GLN A 96 -13.34 17.97 2.62
N ASP A 97 -13.85 17.27 1.60
CA ASP A 97 -15.20 16.70 1.60
C ASP A 97 -15.24 15.32 2.30
N ILE A 98 -14.09 14.85 2.78
CA ILE A 98 -13.96 13.56 3.45
C ILE A 98 -14.55 13.67 4.87
N THR A 99 -15.72 13.06 5.06
CA THR A 99 -16.38 12.97 6.37
C THR A 99 -16.30 11.55 6.91
N GLU A 100 -16.80 11.36 8.14
CA GLU A 100 -16.96 10.02 8.69
C GLU A 100 -17.84 9.16 7.78
N GLU A 101 -18.97 9.71 7.33
CA GLU A 101 -19.95 9.01 6.49
C GLU A 101 -19.35 8.53 5.15
N SER A 102 -18.38 9.26 4.60
CA SER A 102 -17.63 8.87 3.40
C SER A 102 -16.89 7.54 3.57
N PHE A 103 -16.57 7.13 4.81
CA PHE A 103 -15.92 5.85 5.09
C PHE A 103 -16.89 4.73 5.46
N SER A 104 -18.20 4.98 5.44
CA SER A 104 -19.19 4.03 5.95
C SER A 104 -19.14 2.65 5.34
N ILE A 105 -18.84 2.57 4.06
CA ILE A 105 -18.70 1.30 3.36
C ILE A 105 -17.61 0.41 3.96
N PHE A 106 -16.52 0.95 4.51
CA PHE A 106 -15.37 0.15 4.96
C PHE A 106 -15.64 -0.65 6.24
N TRP A 107 -16.59 -0.23 7.07
CA TRP A 107 -16.95 -0.97 8.30
C TRP A 107 -18.25 -1.76 8.20
N MET A 108 -18.91 -1.73 7.04
CA MET A 108 -20.14 -2.51 6.78
C MET A 108 -19.86 -3.89 6.14
N LEU A 109 -18.59 -4.22 5.92
CA LEU A 109 -18.18 -5.41 5.16
C LEU A 109 -17.66 -6.52 6.07
N GLU A 110 -17.81 -7.76 5.61
CA GLU A 110 -17.21 -8.95 6.17
C GLU A 110 -16.43 -9.67 5.05
N PRO A 111 -15.14 -10.04 5.24
CA PRO A 111 -14.33 -9.84 6.45
C PRO A 111 -14.07 -8.36 6.75
N ARG A 112 -13.90 -8.05 8.04
CA ARG A 112 -13.63 -6.68 8.48
C ARG A 112 -12.33 -6.14 7.89
N ILE A 113 -12.39 -4.93 7.34
CA ILE A 113 -11.20 -4.24 6.83
C ILE A 113 -10.37 -3.73 8.01
N GLU A 114 -9.10 -4.15 8.06
CA GLU A 114 -8.17 -3.77 9.13
C GLU A 114 -7.45 -2.45 8.83
N ILE A 115 -7.23 -2.17 7.54
CA ILE A 115 -6.44 -1.04 7.07
C ILE A 115 -7.04 -0.42 5.81
N VAL A 116 -7.24 0.89 5.84
CA VAL A 116 -7.68 1.70 4.69
C VAL A 116 -6.58 2.68 4.31
N VAL A 117 -6.11 2.57 3.07
CA VAL A 117 -5.15 3.52 2.50
C VAL A 117 -5.92 4.66 1.83
N VAL A 118 -5.63 5.91 2.20
CA VAL A 118 -6.33 7.09 1.68
C VAL A 118 -5.38 7.89 0.78
N GLY A 119 -5.68 7.93 -0.51
CA GLY A 119 -4.98 8.75 -1.51
C GLY A 119 -5.66 10.10 -1.65
N THR A 120 -5.01 11.17 -1.17
CA THR A 120 -5.60 12.52 -1.09
C THR A 120 -5.35 13.40 -2.33
N GLY A 121 -4.76 12.84 -3.39
CA GLY A 121 -4.43 13.55 -4.63
C GLY A 121 -2.92 13.65 -4.84
N ASN A 122 -2.42 14.82 -5.25
CA ASN A 122 -0.99 15.01 -5.58
C ASN A 122 -0.08 15.14 -4.33
N LYS A 123 -0.66 15.39 -3.16
CA LYS A 123 0.08 15.57 -1.90
C LYS A 123 -0.67 14.87 -0.79
N THR A 124 0.06 14.50 0.26
CA THR A 124 -0.53 13.99 1.49
C THR A 124 -1.18 15.14 2.25
N GLU A 125 -2.51 15.13 2.31
CA GLU A 125 -3.29 16.12 3.06
C GLU A 125 -3.76 15.55 4.39
N ARG A 126 -4.03 16.43 5.36
CA ARG A 126 -4.54 16.00 6.67
C ARG A 126 -6.06 15.86 6.61
N LEU A 127 -6.57 14.72 7.10
CA LEU A 127 -8.00 14.52 7.31
C LEU A 127 -8.45 15.12 8.65
N HIS A 128 -9.75 15.42 8.76
CA HIS A 128 -10.35 15.92 9.99
C HIS A 128 -10.15 14.91 11.13
N SER A 129 -9.81 15.40 12.33
CA SER A 129 -9.50 14.55 13.48
C SER A 129 -10.65 13.62 13.87
N GLN A 130 -11.89 14.06 13.69
CA GLN A 130 -13.09 13.26 13.95
C GLN A 130 -13.15 12.01 13.07
N VAL A 131 -12.77 12.10 11.79
CA VAL A 131 -12.74 10.95 10.87
C VAL A 131 -11.73 9.93 11.36
N LEU A 132 -10.52 10.37 11.71
CA LEU A 132 -9.48 9.49 12.22
C LEU A 132 -9.86 8.85 13.57
N GLN A 133 -10.55 9.59 14.43
CA GLN A 133 -11.06 9.08 15.70
C GLN A 133 -12.15 8.01 15.48
N ALA A 134 -13.11 8.27 14.60
CA ALA A 134 -14.17 7.33 14.27
C ALA A 134 -13.62 6.02 13.68
N MET A 135 -12.66 6.11 12.75
CA MET A 135 -12.00 4.94 12.16
C MET A 135 -11.23 4.13 13.22
N ARG A 136 -10.48 4.81 14.11
CA ARG A 136 -9.80 4.14 15.24
C ARG A 136 -10.76 3.44 16.19
N GLN A 137 -11.90 4.06 16.51
CA GLN A 137 -12.92 3.45 17.38
C GLN A 137 -13.52 2.18 16.76
N ARG A 138 -13.57 2.11 15.42
CA ARG A 138 -14.00 0.91 14.68
C ARG A 138 -12.89 -0.13 14.48
N GLY A 139 -11.67 0.16 14.94
CA GLY A 139 -10.51 -0.74 14.79
C GLY A 139 -9.89 -0.73 13.40
N ILE A 140 -10.15 0.31 12.59
CA ILE A 140 -9.61 0.44 11.24
C ILE A 140 -8.42 1.39 11.26
N ALA A 141 -7.24 0.90 10.88
CA ALA A 141 -6.06 1.73 10.66
C ALA A 141 -6.23 2.55 9.38
N VAL A 142 -5.87 3.83 9.44
CA VAL A 142 -5.96 4.74 8.28
C VAL A 142 -4.56 5.22 7.94
N GLU A 143 -4.12 4.93 6.72
CA GLU A 143 -2.85 5.41 6.17
C GLU A 143 -3.11 6.49 5.12
N ILE A 144 -2.84 7.74 5.47
CA ILE A 144 -3.05 8.86 4.55
C ILE A 144 -1.77 9.15 3.79
N GLN A 145 -1.85 9.14 2.46
CA GLN A 145 -0.74 9.39 1.55
C GLN A 145 -1.22 10.23 0.36
N ASP A 146 -0.27 10.69 -0.46
CA ASP A 146 -0.57 11.10 -1.83
C ASP A 146 -1.00 9.87 -2.65
N THR A 147 -1.77 10.09 -3.71
CA THR A 147 -2.38 9.01 -4.50
C THR A 147 -1.36 8.06 -5.14
N PRO A 148 -0.23 8.51 -5.71
CA PRO A 148 0.82 7.61 -6.21
C PRO A 148 1.32 6.61 -5.15
N ASN A 149 1.69 7.10 -3.96
CA ASN A 149 2.17 6.26 -2.87
C ASN A 149 1.04 5.40 -2.28
N ALA A 150 -0.18 5.94 -2.18
CA ALA A 150 -1.35 5.19 -1.72
C ALA A 150 -1.64 3.98 -2.62
N CYS A 151 -1.55 4.14 -3.95
CA CYS A 151 -1.71 3.05 -4.89
C CYS A 151 -0.67 1.94 -4.67
N ALA A 152 0.60 2.32 -4.50
CA ALA A 152 1.68 1.36 -4.24
C ALA A 152 1.49 0.62 -2.90
N THR A 153 1.15 1.35 -1.83
CA THR A 153 0.89 0.78 -0.51
C THR A 153 -0.30 -0.18 -0.53
N PHE A 154 -1.40 0.20 -1.18
CA PHE A 154 -2.57 -0.69 -1.35
C PHE A 154 -2.19 -1.98 -2.08
N ASN A 155 -1.51 -1.88 -3.22
CA ASN A 155 -1.06 -3.04 -3.98
C ASN A 155 -0.15 -3.97 -3.17
N PHE A 156 0.74 -3.39 -2.34
CA PHE A 156 1.59 -4.16 -1.43
C PHE A 156 0.77 -4.89 -0.36
N LEU A 157 -0.16 -4.21 0.30
CA LEU A 157 -1.03 -4.80 1.32
C LEU A 157 -1.92 -5.92 0.75
N CYS A 158 -2.46 -5.72 -0.46
CA CYS A 158 -3.20 -6.74 -1.19
C CYS A 158 -2.34 -7.97 -1.50
N HIS A 159 -1.09 -7.77 -1.93
CA HIS A 159 -0.17 -8.86 -2.24
C HIS A 159 0.23 -9.66 -0.98
N GLU A 160 0.37 -9.01 0.17
CA GLU A 160 0.59 -9.66 1.47
C GLU A 160 -0.64 -10.43 1.98
N GLY A 161 -1.78 -10.36 1.29
CA GLY A 161 -3.02 -11.03 1.68
C GLY A 161 -3.70 -10.41 2.89
N ARG A 162 -3.45 -9.13 3.19
CA ARG A 162 -4.12 -8.40 4.28
C ARG A 162 -5.51 -7.94 3.83
N VAL A 163 -6.48 -7.92 4.74
CA VAL A 163 -7.82 -7.40 4.46
C VAL A 163 -7.77 -5.87 4.46
N THR A 164 -7.47 -5.30 3.29
CA THR A 164 -7.28 -3.87 3.08
C THR A 164 -8.36 -3.27 2.17
N GLY A 165 -8.67 -1.99 2.40
CA GLY A 165 -9.38 -1.15 1.45
C GLY A 165 -8.55 0.05 1.04
N ALA A 166 -8.98 0.77 0.00
CA ALA A 166 -8.43 2.07 -0.33
C ALA A 166 -9.53 3.08 -0.64
N ALA A 167 -9.28 4.35 -0.35
CA ALA A 167 -10.12 5.48 -0.74
C ALA A 167 -9.24 6.47 -1.51
N LEU A 168 -9.42 6.57 -2.82
CA LEU A 168 -8.48 7.24 -3.70
C LEU A 168 -9.14 8.40 -4.45
N ILE A 169 -8.49 9.55 -4.42
CA ILE A 169 -8.82 10.72 -5.24
C ILE A 169 -7.75 10.82 -6.34
N PRO A 170 -8.11 10.89 -7.63
CA PRO A 170 -7.11 11.04 -8.68
C PRO A 170 -6.33 12.34 -8.49
N PRO A 171 -5.01 12.35 -8.71
CA PRO A 171 -4.24 13.57 -8.60
C PRO A 171 -4.76 14.59 -9.63
N PRO A 172 -4.87 15.88 -9.27
CA PRO A 172 -5.23 16.90 -10.24
C PRO A 172 -4.26 16.81 -11.42
N GLY A 173 -4.80 16.86 -12.64
CA GLY A 173 -3.97 16.97 -13.82
C GLY A 173 -3.07 18.18 -13.69
N GLU A 174 -1.87 18.10 -14.24
CA GLU A 174 -1.06 19.28 -14.48
C GLU A 174 -1.96 20.22 -15.27
N THR A 175 -2.47 21.26 -14.63
CA THR A 175 -3.03 22.40 -15.33
C THR A 175 -1.88 22.88 -16.16
N ALA A 176 -1.84 22.46 -17.43
CA ALA A 176 -0.98 23.04 -18.42
C ALA A 176 -1.26 24.54 -18.32
N LEU A 177 -0.38 25.24 -17.60
CA LEU A 177 -0.36 26.69 -17.55
C LEU A 177 -0.33 27.08 -19.01
N ALA A 178 -1.45 27.62 -19.48
CA ALA A 178 -1.63 28.02 -20.85
C ALA A 178 -0.40 28.83 -21.24
N SER A 179 0.46 28.24 -22.07
CA SER A 179 1.59 28.94 -22.63
C SER A 179 1.01 30.04 -23.50
N SER A 180 0.97 31.26 -22.97
CA SER A 180 0.80 32.48 -23.74
C SER A 180 2.01 32.60 -24.66
N GLY A 181 1.91 31.95 -25.82
CA GLY A 181 2.98 31.83 -26.79
C GLY A 181 2.48 32.14 -28.18
N GLN A 182 2.47 33.45 -28.48
CA GLN A 182 2.81 34.07 -29.76
C GLN A 182 2.31 33.42 -31.05
N THR A 183 1.55 34.18 -31.83
CA THR A 183 1.71 34.17 -33.28
C THR A 183 1.71 35.62 -33.75
N THR A 184 2.94 36.09 -33.97
CA THR A 184 3.30 37.32 -34.68
C THR A 184 2.93 37.15 -36.15
N GLU A 185 2.08 38.04 -36.67
CA GLU A 185 2.23 38.70 -37.98
C GLU A 185 1.67 40.12 -37.87
#